data_AF-A0A2V8Q8B3-F1
#
_entry.id   AF-A0A2V8Q8B3-F1
#
_cell.length_a   1.000
_cell.length_b   1.000
_cell.length_c   1.000
_cell.angle_alpha   90.00
_cell.angle_beta   90.00
_cell.angle_gamma   90.00
#
_symmetry.space_group_name_H-M   'P 1'
#
loop_
_entity.id
_entity.type
_entity.pdbx_description
1 polymer ?
#
loop_
_entity_poly.entity_id
_entity_poly.type
_entity_poly.pdbx_seq_one_letter_code
_entity_poly.pdbx_strand_id
1 'polypeptide(L)'
;MTAPENTLDVLAVFSHPDDAELSVAGTLLKLKSLGYGTGVCDVTRGEMGTRGTPEIRAQEAQDAARVLKLDVRLNLEQPDGHVWPSETARTALVRVIR
;
A
#
# COMPACT_ATOMS: atom_id res chain seq x y z
N MET A 1 4.56 -5.58 29.91
CA MET A 1 5.13 -4.87 28.73
C MET A 1 3.94 -4.37 27.92
N THR A 2 3.70 -3.07 27.94
CA THR A 2 2.54 -2.39 27.34
C THR A 2 3.10 -1.31 26.41
N ALA A 3 2.88 -1.26 25.10
CA ALA A 3 2.26 -2.16 24.11
C ALA A 3 3.04 -1.96 22.79
N PRO A 4 3.02 -2.85 21.76
CA PRO A 4 3.14 -2.34 20.41
C PRO A 4 1.72 -1.90 20.02
N GLU A 5 1.38 -0.63 20.28
CA GLU A 5 0.39 0.00 19.41
C GLU A 5 0.94 -0.10 17.99
N ASN A 6 0.11 -0.43 17.00
CA ASN A 6 0.47 -0.69 15.60
C ASN A 6 1.16 0.52 14.92
N THR A 7 2.36 0.92 15.36
CA THR A 7 3.16 1.95 14.73
C THR A 7 4.00 1.29 13.65
N LEU A 8 3.68 1.59 12.39
CA LEU A 8 4.57 1.28 11.28
C LEU A 8 5.78 2.21 11.34
N ASP A 9 6.96 1.65 11.13
CA ASP A 9 8.18 2.45 10.95
C ASP A 9 8.28 3.01 9.54
N VAL A 10 7.77 2.25 8.55
CA VAL A 10 7.82 2.63 7.13
C VAL A 10 6.49 2.33 6.45
N LEU A 11 5.95 3.33 5.76
CA LEU A 11 4.79 3.22 4.87
C LEU A 11 5.20 3.61 3.45
N ALA A 12 5.15 2.66 2.52
CA ALA A 12 5.31 2.93 1.09
C ALA A 12 3.97 3.34 0.49
N VAL A 13 3.92 4.49 -0.19
CA VAL A 13 2.69 5.02 -0.81
C VAL A 13 2.90 5.12 -2.30
N PHE A 14 2.06 4.45 -3.09
CA PHE A 14 2.13 4.43 -4.55
C PHE A 14 0.74 4.48 -5.19
N SER A 15 0.70 4.79 -6.49
CA SER A 15 -0.55 5.03 -7.21
C SER A 15 -1.39 3.76 -7.36
N HIS A 16 -0.78 2.65 -7.77
CA HIS A 16 -1.49 1.42 -8.10
C HIS A 16 -0.91 0.21 -7.35
N PRO A 17 -1.75 -0.80 -7.06
CA PRO A 17 -1.27 -2.13 -6.72
C PRO A 17 -0.29 -2.67 -7.77
N ASP A 18 0.90 -3.06 -7.32
CA ASP A 18 2.13 -3.48 -8.05
C ASP A 18 3.30 -2.47 -8.03
N ASP A 19 3.02 -1.17 -7.89
CA ASP A 19 4.06 -0.13 -7.96
C ASP A 19 5.10 -0.29 -6.84
N ALA A 20 4.66 -0.68 -5.64
CA ALA A 20 5.54 -0.90 -4.48
C ALA A 20 6.45 -2.12 -4.70
N GLU A 21 5.90 -3.18 -5.27
CA GLU A 21 6.61 -4.41 -5.61
C GLU A 21 7.71 -4.14 -6.65
N LEU A 22 7.36 -3.39 -7.70
CA LEU A 22 8.29 -3.05 -8.78
C LEU A 22 9.37 -2.07 -8.33
N SER A 23 9.03 -1.12 -7.46
CA SER A 23 9.92 -0.02 -7.10
C SER A 23 10.80 -0.32 -5.88
N VAL A 24 10.24 -0.98 -4.86
CA VAL A 24 10.86 -1.03 -3.52
C VAL A 24 10.69 -2.37 -2.78
N ALA A 25 10.28 -3.46 -3.44
CA ALA A 25 10.14 -4.78 -2.80
C ALA A 25 11.38 -5.21 -2.00
N GLY A 26 12.57 -5.07 -2.60
CA GLY A 26 13.83 -5.44 -1.95
C GLY A 26 14.11 -4.61 -0.69
N THR A 27 13.78 -3.33 -0.72
CA THR A 27 13.91 -2.42 0.43
C THR A 27 12.93 -2.82 1.54
N LEU A 28 11.66 -3.07 1.21
CA LEU A 28 10.65 -3.49 2.18
C LEU A 28 11.04 -4.81 2.86
N LEU A 29 11.46 -5.81 2.08
CA LEU A 29 11.96 -7.08 2.62
C LEU A 29 13.20 -6.89 3.51
N LYS A 30 14.12 -6.01 3.12
CA LYS A 30 15.31 -5.70 3.92
C LYS A 30 14.93 -5.05 5.24
N LEU A 31 14.05 -4.05 5.24
CA LEU A 31 13.56 -3.40 6.44
C LEU A 31 12.84 -4.40 7.36
N LYS A 32 11.98 -5.24 6.80
CA LYS A 32 11.33 -6.30 7.58
C LYS A 32 12.33 -7.27 8.20
N SER A 33 13.39 -7.64 7.47
CA SER A 33 14.46 -8.50 8.01
C SER A 33 15.24 -7.86 9.17
N LEU A 34 15.24 -6.53 9.27
CA LEU A 34 15.85 -5.77 10.36
C LEU A 34 14.89 -5.55 11.54
N GLY A 35 13.64 -6.02 11.44
CA GLY A 35 12.64 -5.95 12.51
C GLY A 35 11.72 -4.72 12.45
N TYR A 36 11.79 -3.91 11.39
CA TYR A 36 10.89 -2.76 11.23
C TYR A 36 9.46 -3.19 10.86
N GLY A 37 8.49 -2.44 11.36
CA GLY A 37 7.10 -2.49 10.90
C GLY A 37 6.98 -1.82 9.53
N THR A 38 6.48 -2.55 8.53
CA THR A 38 6.40 -2.09 7.14
C THR A 38 5.00 -2.23 6.57
N GLY A 39 4.51 -1.21 5.89
CA GLY A 39 3.22 -1.25 5.20
C GLY A 39 3.25 -0.64 3.81
N VAL A 40 2.21 -0.92 3.04
CA VAL A 40 1.96 -0.32 1.72
C VAL A 40 0.57 0.33 1.70
N CYS A 41 0.46 1.50 1.09
CA CYS A 41 -0.79 2.16 0.79
C CYS A 41 -0.88 2.43 -0.71
N ASP A 42 -1.79 1.73 -1.37
CA ASP A 42 -2.10 1.96 -2.77
C ASP A 42 -3.17 3.07 -2.88
N VAL A 43 -2.96 4.08 -3.72
CA VAL A 43 -3.90 5.22 -3.83
C VAL A 43 -5.18 4.85 -4.57
N THR A 44 -5.06 4.00 -5.60
CA THR A 44 -6.17 3.58 -6.47
C THR A 44 -6.33 2.06 -6.41
N ARG A 45 -7.45 1.52 -6.91
CA ARG A 45 -7.57 0.06 -7.13
C ARG A 45 -6.92 -0.38 -8.43
N GLY A 46 -6.52 0.59 -9.26
CA GLY A 46 -5.97 0.46 -10.61
C GLY A 46 -6.92 -0.22 -11.60
N GLU A 47 -8.22 0.08 -11.45
CA GLU A 47 -9.30 -0.48 -12.27
C GLU A 47 -9.25 -0.10 -13.75
N MET A 48 -8.40 0.85 -14.17
CA MET A 48 -8.18 1.17 -15.59
C MET A 48 -7.11 0.29 -16.25
N GLY A 49 -6.51 -0.64 -15.49
CA GLY A 49 -5.60 -1.65 -16.04
C GLY A 49 -6.25 -2.44 -17.17
N THR A 50 -5.55 -2.60 -18.30
CA THR A 50 -6.07 -3.30 -19.49
C THR A 50 -5.96 -4.83 -19.41
N ARG A 51 -5.39 -5.35 -18.33
CA ARG A 51 -5.17 -6.79 -18.10
C ARG A 51 -5.62 -7.16 -16.69
N GLY A 52 -6.28 -8.32 -16.58
CA GLY A 52 -6.86 -8.78 -15.32
C GLY A 52 -8.21 -8.11 -15.01
N THR A 53 -8.70 -8.31 -13.79
CA THR A 53 -9.89 -7.64 -13.25
C THR A 53 -9.54 -6.98 -11.91
N PRO A 54 -10.34 -6.03 -11.42
CA PRO A 54 -10.12 -5.43 -10.10
C PRO A 54 -10.03 -6.45 -8.96
N GLU A 55 -10.83 -7.53 -9.03
CA GLU A 55 -10.84 -8.60 -8.03
C GLU A 55 -9.54 -9.42 -8.07
N ILE A 56 -9.06 -9.74 -9.28
CA ILE A 56 -7.78 -10.43 -9.47
C ILE A 56 -6.64 -9.56 -8.92
N ARG A 57 -6.61 -8.27 -9.28
CA ARG A 57 -5.62 -7.32 -8.75
C ARG A 57 -5.64 -7.22 -7.24
N ALA A 58 -6.82 -7.18 -6.63
CA ALA A 58 -6.95 -7.15 -5.18
C ALA A 58 -6.38 -8.43 -4.55
N GLN A 59 -6.63 -9.60 -5.16
CA GLN A 59 -6.07 -10.86 -4.69
C GLN A 59 -4.54 -10.91 -4.85
N GLU A 60 -4.01 -10.48 -6.01
CA GLU A 60 -2.58 -10.38 -6.28
C GLU A 60 -1.88 -9.45 -5.29
N ALA A 61 -2.48 -8.30 -4.98
CA ALA A 61 -1.99 -7.36 -3.98
C ALA A 61 -1.91 -7.99 -2.58
N GLN A 62 -2.90 -8.81 -2.19
CA GLN A 62 -2.88 -9.53 -0.92
C GLN A 62 -1.82 -10.65 -0.91
N ASP A 63 -1.64 -11.35 -2.03
CA ASP A 63 -0.59 -12.36 -2.19
C ASP A 63 0.80 -11.73 -2.07
N ALA A 64 1.03 -10.61 -2.76
CA ALA A 64 2.28 -9.85 -2.70
C ALA A 64 2.56 -9.32 -1.28
N ALA A 65 1.54 -8.84 -0.56
CA ALA A 65 1.70 -8.40 0.83
C ALA A 65 2.21 -9.54 1.73
N ARG A 66 1.72 -10.77 1.54
CA ARG A 66 2.19 -11.96 2.25
C ARG A 66 3.64 -12.30 1.92
N VAL A 67 4.02 -12.23 0.64
CA VAL A 67 5.41 -12.47 0.20
C VAL A 67 6.37 -11.43 0.79
N LEU A 68 5.98 -10.15 0.76
CA LEU A 68 6.75 -9.04 1.32
C LEU A 68 6.73 -8.98 2.85
N LYS A 69 5.87 -9.78 3.50
CA LYS A 69 5.67 -9.82 4.96
C LYS A 69 5.28 -8.46 5.52
N LEU A 70 4.43 -7.73 4.81
CA LEU A 70 3.90 -6.44 5.26
C LEU A 70 3.03 -6.63 6.50
N ASP A 71 3.09 -5.68 7.42
CA ASP A 71 2.21 -5.62 8.59
C ASP A 71 0.83 -5.07 8.23
N VAL A 72 0.77 -4.22 7.19
CA VAL A 72 -0.49 -3.74 6.62
C VAL A 72 -0.37 -3.46 5.14
N ARG A 73 -1.46 -3.70 4.40
CA ARG A 73 -1.67 -3.14 3.06
C ARG A 73 -3.03 -2.47 3.00
N LEU A 74 -3.06 -1.22 2.55
CA LEU A 74 -4.25 -0.38 2.46
C LEU A 74 -4.49 0.04 1.02
N ASN A 75 -5.75 0.37 0.71
CA ASN A 75 -6.13 0.99 -0.55
C ASN A 75 -7.02 2.21 -0.27
N LEU A 76 -6.72 3.37 -0.85
CA LEU A 76 -7.52 4.59 -0.67
C LEU A 76 -8.73 4.67 -1.61
N GLU A 77 -8.83 3.76 -2.57
CA GLU A 77 -9.91 3.66 -3.56
C GLU A 77 -10.17 4.96 -4.33
N GLN A 78 -9.14 5.78 -4.54
CA GLN A 78 -9.25 6.92 -5.45
C GLN A 78 -9.45 6.41 -6.87
N PRO A 79 -10.20 7.13 -7.72
CA PRO A 79 -10.44 6.67 -9.08
C PRO A 79 -9.14 6.66 -9.88
N ASP A 80 -8.84 5.52 -10.48
CA ASP A 80 -7.63 5.32 -11.26
C ASP A 80 -7.55 6.32 -12.43
N GLY A 81 -6.35 6.84 -12.70
CA GLY A 81 -6.11 7.93 -13.67
C GLY A 81 -6.66 9.31 -13.27
N HIS A 82 -7.36 9.45 -12.14
CA HIS A 82 -8.04 10.68 -11.73
C HIS A 82 -7.70 11.11 -10.29
N VAL A 83 -6.44 10.89 -9.87
CA VAL A 83 -5.94 11.30 -8.54
C VAL A 83 -5.61 12.80 -8.54
N TRP A 84 -6.60 13.63 -8.21
CA TRP A 84 -6.43 15.10 -8.15
C TRP A 84 -6.01 15.59 -6.77
N PRO A 85 -5.25 16.69 -6.66
CA PRO A 85 -4.86 17.32 -5.40
C PRO A 85 -6.06 18.05 -4.75
N SER A 86 -7.04 17.28 -4.28
CA SER A 86 -8.26 17.76 -3.63
C SER A 86 -8.19 17.64 -2.11
N GLU A 87 -9.06 18.37 -1.40
CA GLU A 87 -9.23 18.23 0.06
C GLU A 87 -9.57 16.78 0.45
N THR A 88 -10.47 16.15 -0.30
CA THR A 88 -10.93 14.79 -0.05
C THR A 88 -9.78 13.79 -0.16
N ALA A 89 -9.00 13.85 -1.25
CA ALA A 89 -7.86 12.96 -1.45
C ALA A 89 -6.78 13.18 -0.37
N ARG A 90 -6.48 14.45 -0.05
CA ARG A 90 -5.52 14.79 1.00
C ARG A 90 -5.98 14.29 2.37
N THR A 91 -7.25 14.48 2.70
CA THR A 91 -7.82 14.04 3.99
C THR A 91 -7.79 12.51 4.11
N ALA A 92 -8.08 11.78 3.03
CA ALA A 92 -7.99 10.32 3.01
C ALA A 92 -6.56 9.84 3.30
N LEU A 93 -5.55 10.44 2.65
CA LEU A 93 -4.15 10.11 2.91
C LEU A 93 -3.71 10.47 4.34
N VAL A 94 -4.12 11.63 4.87
CA VAL A 94 -3.80 12.05 6.24
C VAL A 94 -4.32 11.05 7.27
N ARG A 95 -5.50 10.46 7.06
CA ARG A 95 -6.08 9.43 7.94
C ARG A 95 -5.36 8.08 7.89
N VAL A 96 -4.57 7.83 6.85
CA VAL A 96 -3.72 6.63 6.78
C VAL A 96 -2.42 6.85 7.54
N ILE A 97 -1.91 8.09 7.54
CA ILE A 97 -0.64 8.45 8.20
C ILE A 97 -0.82 8.64 9.71
N ARG A 98 -2.03 8.93 10.19
CA ARG A 98 -2.35 9.27 11.58
C ARG A 98 -3.46 8.38 12.13
#